data_AF-A0A8X6NV12-F1
#
_entry.id   AF-A0A8X6NV12-F1
#
_cell.length_a   1.000
_cell.length_b   1.000
_cell.length_c   1.000
_cell.angle_alpha   90.00
_cell.angle_beta   90.00
_cell.angle_gamma   90.00
#
_symmetry.space_group_name_H-M   'P 1'
#
loop_
_entity.id
_entity.type
_entity.pdbx_description
1 polymer ?
#
loop_
_entity_poly.entity_id
_entity_poly.type
_entity_poly.pdbx_seq_one_letter_code
_entity_poly.pdbx_strand_id
1 'polypeptide(L)'
;MAKNDLTHFPRLKSMSPVSENKLQEFSQPLKNLHTEFETRFQDFKNIQSSLDVFSMPFNVDPENVSAEFQLEIIEMQCSTHLKQLFLNSTKLDFYRALPKAEFPKIIAHAQKIMAMFASSYVCEQTFSTMKLRKNSIRNRLTDEHLFALLKVASSQLEPAFENIMENQKQFHMSHSPNKAEPSNKS
;
A
#
# COMPACT_ATOMS: atom_id res chain seq x y z
N MET A 1 29.83 15.43 -8.25
CA MET A 1 29.49 16.52 -7.32
C MET A 1 30.49 17.65 -7.54
N ALA A 2 30.18 18.62 -8.41
CA ALA A 2 31.14 19.66 -8.80
C ALA A 2 30.76 21.08 -8.32
N LYS A 3 29.60 21.24 -7.67
CA LYS A 3 29.22 22.48 -7.00
C LYS A 3 28.67 22.10 -5.65
N ASN A 4 29.25 22.67 -4.61
CA ASN A 4 28.89 22.50 -3.21
C ASN A 4 27.55 23.20 -2.91
N ASP A 5 26.52 22.90 -3.71
CA ASP A 5 25.23 23.54 -3.70
C ASP A 5 24.33 22.87 -2.66
N LEU A 6 24.19 23.53 -1.50
CA LEU A 6 23.40 23.07 -0.36
C LEU A 6 21.98 23.67 -0.35
N THR A 7 21.49 24.19 -1.47
CA THR A 7 20.15 24.83 -1.58
C THR A 7 19.01 23.94 -1.08
N HIS A 8 19.08 22.63 -1.33
CA HIS A 8 18.07 21.65 -0.91
C HIS A 8 18.31 21.06 0.49
N PHE A 9 19.35 21.49 1.21
CA PHE A 9 19.70 20.98 2.53
C PHE A 9 19.81 22.12 3.56
N PRO A 10 18.68 22.73 3.97
CA PRO A 10 18.67 23.93 4.81
C PRO A 10 19.43 23.78 6.12
N ARG A 11 19.34 22.59 6.75
CA ARG A 11 20.08 22.25 7.97
C ARG A 11 21.59 22.20 7.75
N LEU A 12 22.06 21.62 6.63
CA LEU A 12 23.49 21.60 6.32
C LEU A 12 24.01 23.00 5.97
N LYS A 13 23.19 23.82 5.28
CA LYS A 13 23.52 25.21 4.97
C LYS A 13 23.67 26.07 6.24
N SER A 14 22.85 25.85 7.27
CA SER A 14 22.95 26.55 8.55
C SER A 14 24.16 26.14 9.40
N MET A 15 24.83 25.03 9.07
CA MET A 15 26.00 24.51 9.79
C MET A 15 27.34 24.98 9.19
N SER A 16 27.34 26.05 8.39
CA SER A 16 28.56 26.53 7.73
C SER A 16 29.64 26.97 8.75
N PRO A 17 30.92 26.59 8.55
CA PRO A 17 31.44 25.87 7.39
C PRO A 17 31.47 24.35 7.62
N VAL A 18 30.64 23.61 6.89
CA VAL A 18 30.76 22.15 6.79
C VAL A 18 31.97 21.86 5.90
N SER A 19 32.97 21.16 6.44
CA SER A 19 34.17 20.80 5.67
C SER A 19 33.82 19.89 4.50
N GLU A 20 34.50 20.07 3.38
CA GLU A 20 34.33 19.23 2.19
C GLU A 20 34.54 17.74 2.50
N ASN A 21 35.45 17.44 3.43
CA ASN A 21 35.67 16.08 3.95
C ASN A 21 34.41 15.47 4.58
N LYS A 22 33.63 16.23 5.36
CA LYS A 22 32.37 15.74 5.94
C LYS A 22 31.29 15.52 4.89
N LEU A 23 31.29 16.28 3.79
CA LEU A 23 30.35 16.06 2.70
C LEU A 23 30.71 14.79 1.90
N GLN A 24 32.00 14.50 1.76
CA GLN A 24 32.46 13.24 1.18
C GLN A 24 32.04 12.01 2.02
N GLU A 25 31.97 12.14 3.35
CA GLU A 25 31.47 11.07 4.23
C GLU A 25 30.02 10.67 3.91
N PHE A 26 29.15 11.60 3.46
CA PHE A 26 27.78 11.29 3.04
C PHE A 26 27.66 10.90 1.56
N SER A 27 28.60 11.34 0.72
CA SER A 27 28.63 11.04 -0.72
C SER A 27 28.69 9.54 -0.98
N GLN A 28 29.56 8.81 -0.28
CA GLN A 28 29.72 7.38 -0.53
C GLN A 28 28.49 6.55 -0.11
N PRO A 29 27.89 6.73 1.09
CA PRO A 29 26.63 6.10 1.45
C PRO A 29 25.48 6.41 0.49
N LEU A 30 25.37 7.66 0.01
CA LEU A 30 24.33 8.05 -0.95
C LEU A 30 24.52 7.36 -2.31
N LYS A 31 25.76 7.23 -2.79
CA LYS A 31 26.07 6.46 -3.99
C LYS A 31 25.74 4.99 -3.83
N ASN A 32 26.14 4.39 -2.69
CA ASN A 32 25.81 3.00 -2.40
C ASN A 32 24.29 2.80 -2.37
N LEU A 33 23.56 3.69 -1.70
CA LEU A 33 22.10 3.66 -1.66
C LEU A 33 21.50 3.74 -3.06
N HIS A 34 21.98 4.65 -3.90
CA HIS A 34 21.54 4.77 -5.29
C HIS A 34 21.75 3.46 -6.07
N THR A 35 22.95 2.87 -5.98
CA THR A 35 23.26 1.59 -6.63
C THR A 35 22.36 0.46 -6.12
N GLU A 36 22.11 0.39 -4.81
CA GLU A 36 21.21 -0.61 -4.23
C GLU A 36 19.77 -0.45 -4.74
N PHE A 37 19.27 0.79 -4.84
CA PHE A 37 17.96 1.07 -5.43
C PHE A 37 17.93 0.65 -6.90
N GLU A 38 18.92 1.05 -7.71
CA GLU A 38 18.97 0.64 -9.10
C GLU A 38 18.99 -0.88 -9.24
N THR A 39 19.87 -1.58 -8.52
CA THR A 39 19.97 -3.04 -8.54
C THR A 39 18.65 -3.70 -8.12
N ARG A 40 18.08 -3.29 -6.98
CA ARG A 40 16.86 -3.90 -6.42
C ARG A 40 15.64 -3.71 -7.31
N PHE A 41 15.56 -2.60 -8.03
CA PHE A 41 14.42 -2.27 -8.88
C PHE A 41 14.72 -2.45 -10.38
N GLN A 42 15.79 -3.14 -10.77
CA GLN A 42 16.09 -3.36 -12.20
C GLN A 42 14.98 -4.11 -12.92
N ASP A 43 14.31 -5.05 -12.26
CA ASP A 43 13.21 -5.81 -12.85
C ASP A 43 12.04 -4.92 -13.28
N PHE A 44 11.86 -3.74 -12.67
CA PHE A 44 10.85 -2.77 -13.08
C PHE A 44 11.10 -2.23 -14.49
N LYS A 45 12.36 -2.18 -14.94
CA LYS A 45 12.71 -1.80 -16.31
C LYS A 45 12.10 -2.76 -17.33
N ASN A 46 12.01 -4.05 -16.98
CA ASN A 46 11.44 -5.09 -17.86
C ASN A 46 9.92 -4.99 -17.98
N ILE A 47 9.25 -4.43 -16.98
CA ILE A 47 7.79 -4.22 -16.99
C ILE A 47 7.39 -2.78 -17.25
N GLN A 48 8.34 -1.87 -17.51
CA GLN A 48 8.07 -0.44 -17.64
C GLN A 48 7.05 -0.14 -18.74
N SER A 49 7.22 -0.73 -19.93
CA SER A 49 6.26 -0.56 -21.04
C SER A 49 4.85 -1.02 -20.67
N SER A 50 4.76 -2.13 -19.95
CA SER A 50 3.51 -2.68 -19.41
C SER A 50 2.87 -1.75 -18.37
N LEU A 51 3.67 -1.11 -17.52
CA LEU A 51 3.22 -0.09 -16.57
C LEU A 51 2.83 1.22 -17.25
N ASP A 52 3.47 1.59 -18.35
CA ASP A 52 3.13 2.79 -19.12
C ASP A 52 1.77 2.65 -19.80
N VAL A 53 1.46 1.46 -20.35
CA VAL A 53 0.13 1.12 -20.87
C VAL A 53 -0.97 1.28 -19.79
N PHE A 54 -0.66 0.96 -18.53
CA PHE A 54 -1.59 1.14 -17.41
C PHE A 54 -1.62 2.57 -16.85
N SER A 55 -0.48 3.25 -16.81
CA SER A 55 -0.34 4.52 -16.09
C SER A 55 -0.63 5.73 -16.98
N MET A 56 -0.40 5.61 -18.28
CA MET A 56 -0.52 6.66 -19.27
C MET A 56 -0.94 6.11 -20.66
N PRO A 57 -2.08 5.38 -20.77
CA PRO A 57 -2.53 4.76 -22.03
C PRO A 57 -2.73 5.76 -23.18
N PHE A 58 -2.91 7.05 -22.90
CA PHE A 58 -3.07 8.11 -23.90
C PHE A 58 -1.75 8.73 -24.39
N ASN A 59 -0.62 8.34 -23.82
CA ASN A 59 0.70 8.89 -24.11
C ASN A 59 1.69 7.83 -24.63
N VAL A 60 1.31 6.54 -24.56
CA VAL A 60 2.11 5.47 -25.14
C VAL A 60 2.03 5.51 -26.66
N ASP A 61 3.15 5.21 -27.31
CA ASP A 61 3.19 5.03 -28.75
C ASP A 61 2.65 3.64 -29.12
N PRO A 62 1.55 3.55 -29.89
CA PRO A 62 0.98 2.27 -30.30
C PRO A 62 1.95 1.37 -31.08
N GLU A 63 2.97 1.92 -31.75
CA GLU A 63 3.96 1.10 -32.46
C GLU A 63 4.90 0.35 -31.50
N ASN A 64 5.08 0.90 -30.29
CA ASN A 64 6.00 0.39 -29.27
C ASN A 64 5.31 -0.48 -28.19
N VAL A 65 4.00 -0.72 -28.29
CA VAL A 65 3.28 -1.63 -27.37
C VAL A 65 3.15 -3.04 -27.96
N SER A 66 2.94 -4.04 -27.08
CA SER A 66 2.67 -5.43 -27.50
C SER A 66 1.50 -5.49 -28.49
N ALA A 67 1.66 -6.29 -29.54
CA ALA A 67 0.67 -6.47 -30.61
C ALA A 67 -0.73 -6.81 -30.09
N GLU A 68 -0.83 -7.45 -28.92
CA GLU A 68 -2.11 -7.78 -28.31
C GLU A 68 -2.91 -6.53 -27.89
N PHE A 69 -2.24 -5.44 -27.51
CA PHE A 69 -2.86 -4.21 -27.01
C PHE A 69 -3.01 -3.12 -28.07
N GLN A 70 -2.28 -3.18 -29.18
CA GLN A 70 -2.17 -2.11 -30.17
C GLN A 70 -3.55 -1.57 -30.61
N LEU A 71 -4.46 -2.46 -31.04
CA LEU A 71 -5.78 -2.05 -31.52
C LEU A 71 -6.64 -1.42 -30.42
N GLU A 72 -6.65 -2.00 -29.21
CA GLU A 72 -7.41 -1.45 -28.09
C GLU A 72 -6.86 -0.09 -27.63
N ILE A 73 -5.53 0.10 -27.70
CA ILE A 73 -4.90 1.38 -27.39
C ILE A 73 -5.20 2.44 -28.44
N ILE A 74 -5.13 2.09 -29.73
CA ILE A 74 -5.47 3.02 -30.82
C ILE A 74 -6.93 3.48 -30.67
N GLU A 75 -7.86 2.55 -30.51
CA GLU A 75 -9.28 2.87 -30.32
C GLU A 75 -9.51 3.75 -29.09
N MET A 76 -8.85 3.42 -27.97
CA MET A 76 -8.92 4.22 -26.76
C MET A 76 -8.40 5.64 -26.97
N GLN A 77 -7.24 5.78 -27.62
CA GLN A 77 -6.58 7.06 -27.88
C GLN A 77 -7.37 7.96 -28.86
N CYS A 78 -8.12 7.36 -29.78
CA CYS A 78 -9.01 8.08 -30.68
C CYS A 78 -10.23 8.71 -29.96
N SER A 79 -10.58 8.23 -28.76
CA SER A 79 -11.73 8.73 -28.01
C SER A 79 -11.38 9.90 -27.09
N THR A 80 -11.87 11.10 -27.46
CA THR A 80 -11.77 12.30 -26.61
C THR A 80 -12.55 12.15 -25.31
N HIS A 81 -13.68 11.43 -25.33
CA HIS A 81 -14.47 11.14 -24.14
C HIS A 81 -13.69 10.29 -23.14
N LEU A 82 -13.08 9.19 -23.59
CA LEU A 82 -12.27 8.33 -22.72
C LEU A 82 -11.05 9.08 -22.18
N LYS A 83 -10.43 9.96 -22.98
CA LYS A 83 -9.33 10.82 -22.51
C LYS A 83 -9.77 11.75 -21.38
N GLN A 84 -10.93 12.39 -21.51
CA GLN A 84 -11.48 13.24 -20.46
C GLN A 84 -11.85 12.43 -19.21
N LEU A 85 -12.44 11.25 -19.38
CA LEU A 85 -12.76 10.35 -18.27
C LEU A 85 -11.50 9.96 -17.50
N PHE A 86 -10.41 9.62 -18.21
CA PHE A 86 -9.13 9.27 -17.62
C PHE A 86 -8.51 10.41 -16.80
N LEU A 87 -8.59 11.65 -17.31
CA LEU A 87 -8.02 12.81 -16.61
C LEU A 87 -8.83 13.22 -15.37
N ASN A 88 -10.15 12.96 -15.37
CA ASN A 88 -11.06 13.38 -14.31
C ASN A 88 -11.37 12.29 -13.28
N SER A 89 -10.83 11.08 -13.44
CA SER A 89 -11.14 9.91 -12.58
C SER A 89 -9.89 9.30 -11.98
N THR A 90 -10.07 8.50 -10.92
CA THR A 90 -8.98 7.61 -10.48
C THR A 90 -8.74 6.53 -11.54
N LYS A 91 -7.53 5.95 -11.57
CA LYS A 91 -7.21 4.82 -12.47
C LYS A 91 -8.20 3.66 -12.29
N LEU A 92 -8.56 3.37 -11.04
CA LEU A 92 -9.48 2.29 -10.71
C LEU A 92 -10.88 2.55 -11.29
N ASP A 93 -11.40 3.76 -11.14
CA ASP A 93 -12.73 4.11 -11.65
C ASP A 93 -12.74 4.17 -13.18
N PHE A 94 -11.67 4.68 -13.80
CA PHE A 94 -11.51 4.67 -15.25
C PHE A 94 -11.57 3.25 -15.83
N TYR A 95 -10.70 2.34 -15.35
CA TYR A 95 -10.66 0.97 -15.85
C TYR A 95 -11.93 0.17 -15.55
N ARG A 96 -12.66 0.53 -14.49
CA ARG A 96 -13.98 -0.05 -14.17
C ARG A 96 -15.06 0.42 -15.15
N ALA A 97 -14.99 1.66 -15.62
CA ALA A 97 -15.98 2.26 -16.52
C ALA A 97 -15.80 1.87 -18.00
N LEU A 98 -14.67 1.27 -18.38
CA LEU A 98 -14.43 0.86 -19.77
C LEU A 98 -15.40 -0.24 -20.23
N PRO A 99 -15.94 -0.15 -21.46
CA PRO A 99 -16.74 -1.22 -22.05
C PRO A 99 -15.91 -2.50 -22.22
N LYS A 100 -16.29 -3.56 -21.51
CA LYS A 100 -15.57 -4.86 -21.56
C LYS A 100 -15.59 -5.52 -22.94
N ALA A 101 -16.60 -5.23 -23.75
CA ALA A 101 -16.68 -5.73 -25.12
C ALA A 101 -15.61 -5.12 -26.05
N GLU A 102 -15.23 -3.87 -25.80
CA GLU A 102 -14.31 -3.09 -26.65
C GLU A 102 -12.86 -3.17 -26.15
N PHE A 103 -12.66 -3.22 -24.82
CA PHE A 103 -11.33 -3.18 -24.19
C PHE A 103 -11.02 -4.40 -23.29
N PRO A 104 -11.31 -5.65 -23.70
CA PRO A 104 -11.15 -6.80 -22.83
C PRO A 104 -9.71 -7.02 -22.37
N LYS A 105 -8.70 -6.79 -23.23
CA LYS A 105 -7.30 -7.05 -22.88
C LYS A 105 -6.73 -5.95 -21.99
N ILE A 106 -7.04 -4.69 -22.26
CA ILE A 106 -6.63 -3.56 -21.42
C ILE A 106 -7.25 -3.66 -20.02
N ILE A 107 -8.52 -4.05 -19.91
CA ILE A 107 -9.16 -4.27 -18.60
C ILE A 107 -8.48 -5.42 -17.84
N ALA A 108 -8.26 -6.56 -18.50
CA ALA A 108 -7.58 -7.70 -17.88
C ALA A 108 -6.14 -7.34 -17.46
N HIS A 109 -5.44 -6.54 -18.27
CA HIS A 109 -4.11 -6.04 -17.96
C HIS A 109 -4.11 -5.11 -16.74
N ALA A 110 -5.01 -4.13 -16.72
CA ALA A 110 -5.15 -3.20 -15.59
C ALA A 110 -5.46 -3.93 -14.29
N GLN A 111 -6.31 -4.97 -14.34
CA GLN A 111 -6.59 -5.83 -13.18
C GLN A 111 -5.33 -6.53 -12.65
N LYS A 112 -4.48 -7.07 -13.54
CA LYS A 112 -3.20 -7.69 -13.15
C LYS A 112 -2.27 -6.67 -12.49
N ILE A 113 -2.12 -5.48 -13.07
CA ILE A 113 -1.27 -4.43 -12.51
C ILE A 113 -1.79 -3.99 -11.14
N MET A 114 -3.08 -3.69 -11.01
CA MET A 114 -3.69 -3.30 -9.73
C MET A 114 -3.53 -4.39 -8.65
N ALA A 115 -3.65 -5.66 -9.02
CA ALA A 115 -3.47 -6.77 -8.09
C ALA A 115 -2.06 -6.84 -7.50
N MET A 116 -1.01 -6.57 -8.29
CA MET A 116 0.39 -6.54 -7.80
C MET A 116 0.59 -5.48 -6.71
N PHE A 117 0.01 -4.30 -6.89
CA PHE A 117 0.09 -3.23 -5.88
C PHE A 117 -0.76 -3.54 -4.65
N ALA A 118 -1.97 -4.07 -4.85
CA ALA A 118 -2.84 -4.47 -3.74
C ALA A 118 -2.19 -5.55 -2.86
N SER A 119 -1.54 -6.56 -3.45
CA SER A 119 -0.84 -7.60 -2.68
C SER A 119 0.35 -7.04 -1.90
N SER A 120 1.06 -6.07 -2.48
CA SER A 120 2.19 -5.41 -1.81
C SER A 120 1.72 -4.59 -0.62
N TYR A 121 0.66 -3.79 -0.80
CA TYR A 121 0.03 -3.03 0.27
C TYR A 121 -0.47 -3.95 1.40
N VAL A 122 -1.22 -5.00 1.08
CA VAL A 122 -1.71 -5.95 2.11
C VAL A 122 -0.56 -6.62 2.84
N CYS A 123 0.52 -6.99 2.14
CA CYS A 123 1.72 -7.56 2.73
C CYS A 123 2.40 -6.57 3.71
N GLU A 124 2.63 -5.33 3.30
CA GLU A 124 3.22 -4.28 4.13
C GLU A 124 2.36 -3.94 5.36
N GLN A 125 1.04 -3.86 5.18
CA GLN A 125 0.09 -3.65 6.28
C GLN A 125 0.11 -4.82 7.27
N THR A 126 0.19 -6.06 6.77
CA THR A 126 0.29 -7.27 7.58
C THR A 126 1.60 -7.29 8.39
N PHE A 127 2.74 -6.97 7.76
CA PHE A 127 4.03 -6.89 8.45
C PHE A 127 4.09 -5.76 9.48
N SER A 128 3.55 -4.58 9.15
CA SER A 128 3.49 -3.44 10.06
C SER A 128 2.63 -3.78 11.29
N THR A 129 1.49 -4.43 11.07
CA THR A 129 0.64 -4.94 12.14
C THR A 129 1.40 -5.94 13.00
N MET A 130 2.06 -6.93 12.38
CA MET A 130 2.84 -7.94 13.10
C MET A 130 3.92 -7.29 13.97
N LYS A 131 4.64 -6.29 13.45
CA LYS A 131 5.69 -5.56 14.17
C LYS A 131 5.14 -4.84 15.41
N LEU A 132 3.95 -4.24 15.32
CA LEU A 132 3.30 -3.58 16.46
C LEU A 132 2.83 -4.59 17.52
N ARG A 133 2.37 -5.76 17.09
CA ARG A 133 1.76 -6.79 17.97
C ARG A 133 2.80 -7.70 18.62
N LYS A 134 3.87 -8.05 17.91
CA LYS A 134 5.02 -8.82 18.42
C LYS A 134 6.06 -7.84 18.97
N ASN A 135 5.73 -7.20 20.08
CA ASN A 135 6.66 -6.35 20.81
C ASN A 135 7.30 -7.10 22.00
N SER A 136 8.33 -6.52 22.60
CA SER A 136 9.08 -7.10 23.73
C SER A 136 8.22 -7.56 24.91
N ILE A 137 7.04 -6.95 25.09
CA ILE A 137 6.10 -7.21 26.18
C ILE A 137 5.13 -8.35 25.84
N ARG A 138 4.95 -8.65 24.55
CA ARG A 138 3.93 -9.56 24.00
C ARG A 138 4.53 -10.58 23.01
N ASN A 139 5.58 -11.24 23.46
CA ASN A 139 6.44 -12.16 22.72
C ASN A 139 6.02 -13.66 22.82
N ARG A 140 4.96 -13.99 23.58
CA ARG A 140 4.37 -15.34 23.68
C ARG A 140 3.09 -15.50 22.84
N LEU A 141 3.12 -15.08 21.57
CA LEU A 141 2.05 -15.39 20.63
C LEU A 141 2.33 -16.72 19.95
N THR A 142 1.36 -17.64 19.97
CA THR A 142 1.40 -18.84 19.13
C THR A 142 1.08 -18.44 17.69
N ASP A 143 1.43 -19.29 16.72
CA ASP A 143 1.14 -19.04 15.32
C ASP A 143 -0.36 -18.88 15.05
N GLU A 144 -1.19 -19.62 15.79
CA GLU A 144 -2.66 -19.53 15.71
C GLU A 144 -3.18 -18.17 16.20
N HIS A 145 -2.67 -17.67 17.33
CA HIS A 145 -3.01 -16.33 17.82
C HIS A 145 -2.57 -15.24 16.85
N LEU A 146 -1.37 -15.39 16.27
CA LEU A 146 -0.88 -14.42 15.30
C LEU A 146 -1.72 -14.43 14.02
N PHE A 147 -2.04 -15.61 13.49
CA PHE A 147 -2.90 -15.75 12.32
C PHE A 147 -4.28 -15.11 12.54
N ALA A 148 -4.93 -15.38 13.66
CA ALA A 148 -6.22 -14.78 13.99
C ALA A 148 -6.16 -13.25 14.06
N LEU A 149 -5.10 -12.70 14.67
CA LEU A 149 -4.91 -11.26 14.77
C LEU A 149 -4.66 -10.59 13.43
N LEU A 150 -3.82 -11.20 12.58
CA LEU A 150 -3.59 -10.70 11.24
C LEU A 150 -4.86 -10.75 10.42
N LYS A 151 -5.63 -11.84 10.50
CA LYS A 151 -6.91 -11.99 9.81
C LYS A 151 -7.90 -10.88 10.17
N VAL A 152 -8.03 -10.54 11.46
CA VAL A 152 -8.89 -9.41 11.88
C VAL A 152 -8.35 -8.07 11.39
N ALA A 153 -7.04 -7.85 11.47
CA ALA A 153 -6.44 -6.55 11.12
C ALA A 153 -6.35 -6.28 9.62
N SER A 154 -6.31 -7.31 8.78
CA SER A 154 -6.12 -7.21 7.33
C SER A 154 -7.38 -7.51 6.51
N SER A 155 -8.49 -7.88 7.15
CA SER A 155 -9.78 -8.11 6.47
C SER A 155 -10.80 -7.04 6.86
N GLN A 156 -11.80 -6.85 5.99
CA GLN A 156 -13.02 -6.09 6.32
C GLN A 156 -14.11 -7.01 6.88
N LEU A 157 -13.74 -8.13 7.51
CA LEU A 157 -14.71 -9.02 8.14
C LEU A 157 -15.30 -8.33 9.36
N GLU A 158 -16.60 -8.03 9.32
CA GLU A 158 -17.32 -7.66 10.53
C GLU A 158 -17.49 -8.90 11.41
N PRO A 159 -17.11 -8.82 12.70
CA PRO A 159 -17.41 -9.89 13.64
C PRO A 159 -18.91 -10.12 13.67
N ALA A 160 -19.36 -11.38 13.57
CA ALA A 160 -20.77 -11.73 13.74
C ALA A 160 -21.17 -11.59 15.21
N PHE A 161 -21.31 -10.34 15.67
CA PHE A 161 -21.53 -9.99 17.08
C PHE A 161 -22.78 -10.67 17.63
N GLU A 162 -23.85 -10.74 16.84
CA GLU A 162 -25.12 -11.37 17.20
C GLU A 162 -24.92 -12.85 17.56
N ASN A 163 -24.28 -13.63 16.67
CA ASN A 163 -23.97 -15.04 16.92
C ASN A 163 -23.01 -15.24 18.10
N ILE A 164 -22.05 -14.32 18.32
CA ILE A 164 -21.13 -14.40 19.46
C ILE A 164 -21.90 -14.14 20.77
N MET A 165 -22.78 -13.16 20.78
CA MET A 165 -23.59 -12.78 21.94
C MET A 165 -24.61 -13.88 22.31
N GLU A 166 -25.22 -14.52 21.32
CA GLU A 166 -26.14 -15.65 21.55
C GLU A 166 -25.44 -16.89 22.11
N ASN A 167 -24.19 -17.13 21.72
CA ASN A 167 -23.40 -18.27 22.19
C ASN A 167 -22.67 -18.02 23.53
N GLN A 168 -22.59 -16.78 24.01
CA GLN A 168 -22.03 -16.47 25.33
C GLN A 168 -23.08 -16.65 26.44
N LYS A 169 -23.05 -17.82 27.08
CA LYS A 169 -23.99 -18.19 28.16
C LYS A 169 -23.71 -17.54 29.53
N GLN A 170 -22.61 -16.82 29.70
CA GLN A 170 -22.28 -16.16 30.97
C GLN A 170 -21.66 -14.78 30.73
N PHE A 171 -22.49 -13.75 30.88
CA PHE A 171 -21.98 -12.41 31.20
C PHE A 171 -21.46 -12.46 32.64
N HIS A 172 -20.17 -12.19 32.85
CA HIS A 172 -19.65 -12.00 34.20
C HIS A 172 -20.33 -10.76 34.79
N MET A 173 -21.34 -10.97 35.64
CA MET A 173 -21.91 -9.90 36.45
C MET A 173 -20.82 -9.43 37.42
N SER A 174 -20.32 -8.21 37.22
CA SER A 174 -19.51 -7.55 38.23
C SER A 174 -20.36 -7.35 39.49
N HIS A 175 -19.75 -7.61 40.65
CA HIS A 175 -20.38 -7.62 41.96
C HIS A 175 -21.38 -6.48 42.19
N SER A 176 -22.62 -6.83 42.55
CA SER A 176 -23.60 -5.88 43.08
C SER A 176 -23.22 -5.48 44.51
N PRO A 177 -23.42 -4.22 44.95
CA PRO A 177 -23.16 -3.82 46.32
C PRO A 177 -24.14 -4.54 47.26
N ASN A 178 -23.62 -5.24 48.28
CA ASN A 178 -24.43 -5.85 49.33
C ASN A 178 -25.35 -4.79 49.96
N LYS A 179 -26.66 -4.98 49.85
CA LYS A 179 -27.64 -4.25 50.67
C LYS A 179 -27.48 -4.69 52.13
N ALA A 180 -27.40 -3.71 53.01
CA ALA A 180 -27.28 -3.87 54.45
C ALA A 180 -28.43 -4.73 55.05
N GLU A 181 -28.07 -5.66 55.93
CA GLU A 181 -29.02 -6.27 56.89
C GLU A 181 -29.21 -5.33 58.10
N PRO A 182 -30.44 -5.14 58.59
CA PRO A 182 -30.67 -4.33 59.79
C PRO A 182 -30.34 -5.15 61.04
N SER A 183 -29.54 -4.55 61.93
CA SER A 183 -29.25 -5.09 63.26
C SER A 183 -30.51 -5.12 64.12
N ASN A 184 -31.02 -6.33 64.41
CA ASN A 184 -31.93 -6.54 65.53
C ASN A 184 -31.07 -6.75 66.79
N LYS A 185 -31.16 -5.84 67.77
CA LYS A 185 -30.71 -6.09 69.15
C LYS A 185 -31.93 -5.98 70.07
N SER A 186 -32.09 -7.04 70.87
CA SER A 186 -32.93 -7.13 72.07
C SER A 186 -32.58 -6.06 73.11
#